data_AF-A0A9J7HSY6-F1
#
_entry.id   AF-A0A9J7HSY6-F1
#
_cell.length_a   1.000
_cell.length_b   1.000
_cell.length_c   1.000
_cell.angle_alpha   90.00
_cell.angle_beta   90.00
_cell.angle_gamma   90.00
#
_symmetry.space_group_name_H-M   'P 1'
#
loop_
_entity.id
_entity.type
_entity.pdbx_description
1 polymer ?
#
loop_
_entity_poly.entity_id
_entity_poly.type
_entity_poly.pdbx_seq_one_letter_code
_entity_poly.pdbx_strand_id
1 'polypeptide(L)'
;MDGFSDVPISCGNETCGIDNCPGTYNPDQLDMDGDGKGDVCGEDIDGDGVLNHQDNCPLVPNPDQIDSDGDGVGSMCDNCVSTPNPDQANSDDTEAGDACERALEEVIDKLCESLPDGTFRPHPFDCSMFVECHQAGHDAVFNCPTGTRWSQELLTCASSDQVPCD
;
A
#
# COMPACT_ATOMS: atom_id res chain seq x y z
N MET A 1 27.35 17.68 -13.61
CA MET A 1 27.21 17.25 -15.01
C MET A 1 26.91 15.77 -14.98
N ASP A 2 25.65 15.45 -15.17
CA ASP A 2 25.05 14.12 -15.10
C ASP A 2 24.61 13.57 -16.46
N GLY A 3 24.84 14.34 -17.52
CA GLY A 3 24.49 13.95 -18.89
C GLY A 3 23.43 14.83 -19.52
N PHE A 4 22.81 15.74 -18.76
CA PHE A 4 21.82 16.69 -19.24
C PHE A 4 22.38 18.11 -19.34
N SER A 5 21.70 18.95 -20.12
CA SER A 5 22.14 20.31 -20.39
C SER A 5 21.41 21.31 -19.50
N ASP A 6 22.17 22.08 -18.71
CA ASP A 6 21.66 23.17 -17.85
C ASP A 6 20.99 24.31 -18.64
N VAL A 7 21.25 24.39 -19.94
CA VAL A 7 20.70 25.43 -20.82
C VAL A 7 19.90 24.80 -21.97
N PRO A 8 18.89 25.49 -22.51
CA PRO A 8 18.20 25.04 -23.71
C PRO A 8 19.19 24.88 -24.87
N ILE A 9 19.47 23.64 -25.26
CA ILE A 9 20.31 23.35 -26.43
C ILE A 9 19.40 22.91 -27.58
N SER A 10 19.67 23.46 -28.76
CA SER A 10 19.07 22.98 -30.02
C SER A 10 19.83 21.74 -30.50
N CYS A 11 19.33 20.56 -30.15
CA CYS A 11 19.89 19.28 -30.58
C CYS A 11 19.33 18.83 -31.94
N GLY A 12 19.37 19.72 -32.94
CA GLY A 12 19.00 19.37 -34.31
C GLY A 12 17.58 18.80 -34.42
N ASN A 13 17.47 17.49 -34.69
CA ASN A 13 16.20 16.77 -34.93
C ASN A 13 15.79 15.85 -33.76
N GLU A 14 16.49 15.93 -32.62
CA GLU A 14 16.21 15.19 -31.39
C GLU A 14 15.96 16.19 -30.26
N THR A 15 14.92 15.97 -29.45
CA THR A 15 14.73 16.70 -28.19
C THR A 15 15.77 16.23 -27.19
N CYS A 16 16.79 17.05 -26.94
CA CYS A 16 17.65 16.85 -25.79
C CYS A 16 16.93 17.38 -24.56
N GLY A 17 16.80 16.54 -23.52
CA GLY A 17 16.24 16.94 -22.24
C GLY A 17 17.07 18.07 -21.63
N ILE A 18 16.38 19.12 -21.18
CA ILE A 18 16.97 20.16 -20.33
C ILE A 18 17.14 19.55 -18.94
N ASP A 19 18.27 19.81 -18.30
CA ASP A 19 18.52 19.40 -16.91
C ASP A 19 17.47 20.04 -15.98
N ASN A 20 16.65 19.21 -15.33
CA ASN A 20 15.63 19.66 -14.39
C ASN A 20 16.20 19.96 -12.99
N CYS A 21 17.47 19.66 -12.72
CA CYS A 21 18.19 20.05 -11.49
C CYS A 21 19.61 20.56 -11.75
N PRO A 22 19.77 21.74 -12.37
CA PRO A 22 21.08 22.29 -12.70
C PRO A 22 22.04 22.34 -11.51
N GLY A 23 23.24 21.77 -11.69
CA GLY A 23 24.28 21.71 -10.68
C GLY A 23 24.13 20.58 -9.65
N THR A 24 23.07 19.79 -9.74
CA THR A 24 22.90 18.52 -9.01
C THR A 24 23.13 17.37 -9.97
N TYR A 25 23.47 16.17 -9.46
CA TYR A 25 23.63 14.99 -10.32
C TYR A 25 22.37 14.13 -10.19
N ASN A 26 21.58 14.04 -11.26
CA ASN A 26 20.33 13.29 -11.31
C ASN A 26 20.09 12.75 -12.73
N PRO A 27 20.86 11.72 -13.16
CA PRO A 27 20.83 11.19 -14.53
C PRO A 27 19.49 10.57 -14.93
N ASP A 28 18.62 10.27 -13.97
CA ASP A 28 17.29 9.73 -14.22
C ASP A 28 16.25 10.83 -14.50
N GLN A 29 16.57 12.09 -14.19
CA GLN A 29 15.75 13.28 -14.44
C GLN A 29 14.28 13.08 -14.02
N LEU A 30 14.06 12.41 -12.89
CA LEU A 30 12.73 12.23 -12.32
C LEU A 30 12.14 13.61 -11.97
N ASP A 31 10.85 13.75 -12.22
CA ASP A 31 10.03 14.96 -12.10
C ASP A 31 8.58 14.47 -11.94
N MET A 32 8.22 14.15 -10.70
CA MET A 32 7.00 13.39 -10.42
C MET A 32 5.73 14.22 -10.51
N ASP A 33 5.78 15.51 -10.17
CA ASP A 33 4.66 16.45 -10.32
C ASP A 33 4.61 17.12 -11.72
N GLY A 34 5.70 17.04 -12.48
CA GLY A 34 5.79 17.55 -13.85
C GLY A 34 5.88 19.07 -13.92
N ASP A 35 6.35 19.74 -12.87
CA ASP A 35 6.52 21.19 -12.83
C ASP A 35 7.79 21.67 -13.57
N GLY A 36 8.64 20.74 -14.00
CA GLY A 36 9.89 20.97 -14.70
C GLY A 36 11.11 21.11 -13.78
N LYS A 37 10.94 20.92 -12.48
CA LYS A 37 11.99 20.87 -11.45
C LYS A 37 12.11 19.44 -10.95
N GLY A 38 13.31 18.86 -11.06
CA GLY A 38 13.46 17.44 -10.75
C GLY A 38 13.35 17.10 -9.27
N ASP A 39 12.97 15.86 -8.97
CA ASP A 39 12.72 15.36 -7.61
C ASP A 39 13.91 15.60 -6.67
N VAL A 40 15.14 15.49 -7.19
CA VAL A 40 16.37 15.63 -6.40
C VAL A 40 16.58 17.07 -5.90
N CYS A 41 16.01 18.06 -6.59
CA CYS A 41 16.10 19.47 -6.21
C CYS A 41 14.75 20.12 -5.85
N GLY A 42 13.64 19.41 -6.06
CA GLY A 42 12.29 19.76 -5.62
C GLY A 42 12.19 19.90 -4.10
N GLU A 43 11.37 20.85 -3.63
CA GLU A 43 11.09 20.99 -2.18
C GLU A 43 9.74 20.35 -1.79
N ASP A 44 8.93 20.08 -2.79
CA ASP A 44 7.63 19.42 -2.84
C ASP A 44 7.69 18.66 -4.17
N ILE A 45 7.88 17.35 -4.13
CA ILE A 45 8.16 16.53 -5.33
C ILE A 45 6.89 15.91 -5.92
N ASP A 46 5.79 15.89 -5.17
CA ASP A 46 4.53 15.33 -5.61
C ASP A 46 3.48 16.42 -5.95
N GLY A 47 3.76 17.67 -5.59
CA GLY A 47 3.00 18.85 -5.98
C GLY A 47 1.71 19.00 -5.21
N ASP A 48 1.60 18.39 -4.03
CA ASP A 48 0.39 18.38 -3.21
C ASP A 48 0.26 19.65 -2.34
N GLY A 49 1.33 20.45 -2.25
CA GLY A 49 1.42 21.69 -1.49
C GLY A 49 2.04 21.54 -0.09
N VAL A 50 2.49 20.35 0.28
CA VAL A 50 3.23 20.04 1.50
C VAL A 50 4.70 19.81 1.16
N LEU A 51 5.61 20.42 1.94
CA LEU A 51 7.04 20.27 1.66
C LEU A 51 7.52 18.88 2.06
N ASN A 52 8.44 18.27 1.30
CA ASN A 52 8.95 16.89 1.50
C ASN A 52 9.36 16.52 2.93
N HIS A 53 9.79 17.50 3.74
CA HIS A 53 10.25 17.28 5.12
C HIS A 53 9.13 17.39 6.17
N GLN A 54 7.95 17.82 5.75
CA GLN A 54 6.70 17.89 6.53
C GLN A 54 5.66 16.91 5.99
N ASP A 55 5.92 16.32 4.83
CA ASP A 55 5.04 15.41 4.11
C ASP A 55 5.21 13.97 4.60
N ASN A 56 4.11 13.34 4.99
CA ASN A 56 4.07 11.92 5.39
C ASN A 56 3.89 10.95 4.20
N CYS A 57 3.68 11.45 2.98
CA CYS A 57 3.76 10.70 1.73
C CYS A 57 4.52 11.46 0.64
N PRO A 58 5.85 11.66 0.77
CA PRO A 58 6.63 12.46 -0.18
C PRO A 58 6.54 12.04 -1.66
N LEU A 59 6.01 10.84 -1.95
CA LEU A 59 5.88 10.33 -3.31
C LEU A 59 4.44 10.20 -3.82
N VAL A 60 3.44 10.56 -3.01
CA VAL A 60 2.03 10.34 -3.32
C VAL A 60 1.20 11.51 -2.81
N PRO A 61 0.60 12.32 -3.71
CA PRO A 61 -0.12 13.53 -3.32
C PRO A 61 -1.21 13.26 -2.29
N ASN A 62 -1.07 13.84 -1.10
CA ASN A 62 -2.03 13.74 -0.01
C ASN A 62 -2.10 15.06 0.80
N PRO A 63 -2.70 16.12 0.23
CA PRO A 63 -2.70 17.46 0.86
C PRO A 63 -3.38 17.52 2.24
N ASP A 64 -4.17 16.51 2.60
CA ASP A 64 -4.84 16.38 3.89
C ASP A 64 -3.97 15.73 4.97
N GLN A 65 -2.84 15.13 4.59
CA GLN A 65 -1.82 14.54 5.47
C GLN A 65 -2.43 13.59 6.50
N ILE A 66 -3.48 12.84 6.10
CA ILE A 66 -4.12 11.86 6.98
C ILE A 66 -3.11 10.76 7.29
N ASP A 67 -2.96 10.46 8.58
CA ASP A 67 -2.19 9.34 9.14
C ASP A 67 -3.14 8.65 10.15
N SER A 68 -3.70 7.52 9.72
CA SER A 68 -4.80 6.84 10.41
C SER A 68 -4.35 6.11 11.67
N ASP A 69 -3.13 5.58 11.68
CA ASP A 69 -2.62 4.75 12.77
C ASP A 69 -1.48 5.42 13.57
N GLY A 70 -0.99 6.56 13.09
CA GLY A 70 -0.06 7.44 13.80
C GLY A 70 1.39 6.98 13.73
N ASP A 71 1.78 6.23 12.70
CA ASP A 71 3.13 5.71 12.53
C ASP A 71 4.09 6.68 11.82
N GLY A 72 3.54 7.76 11.25
CA GLY A 72 4.28 8.79 10.53
C GLY A 72 4.31 8.62 9.01
N VAL A 73 3.68 7.58 8.46
CA VAL A 73 3.42 7.36 7.03
C VAL A 73 1.97 7.74 6.75
N GLY A 74 1.73 8.49 5.68
CA GLY A 74 0.37 8.92 5.36
C GLY A 74 -0.49 7.76 4.85
N SER A 75 -1.78 7.77 5.18
CA SER A 75 -2.74 6.72 4.83
C SER A 75 -2.88 6.48 3.31
N MET A 76 -2.40 7.41 2.47
CA MET A 76 -2.41 7.29 1.01
C MET A 76 -1.22 6.48 0.45
N CYS A 77 -0.13 6.37 1.21
CA CYS A 77 1.09 5.66 0.84
C CYS A 77 1.49 4.57 1.85
N ASP A 78 0.63 4.32 2.84
CA ASP A 78 0.82 3.31 3.87
C ASP A 78 0.27 1.94 3.42
N ASN A 79 1.14 0.93 3.36
CA ASN A 79 0.80 -0.46 3.03
C ASN A 79 0.08 -1.21 4.16
N CYS A 80 -0.12 -0.57 5.32
CA CYS A 80 -0.87 -1.06 6.46
C CYS A 80 -1.62 0.06 7.20
N VAL A 81 -2.49 0.81 6.50
CA VAL A 81 -3.33 1.98 6.94
C VAL A 81 -3.94 1.97 8.36
N SER A 82 -4.00 0.82 9.04
CA SER A 82 -4.57 0.68 10.39
C SER A 82 -3.64 0.00 11.40
N THR A 83 -2.40 -0.30 11.04
CA THR A 83 -1.44 -1.07 11.84
C THR A 83 -0.06 -0.44 11.77
N PRO A 84 0.40 0.26 12.83
CA PRO A 84 1.60 1.08 12.77
C PRO A 84 2.85 0.32 12.32
N ASN A 85 3.49 0.78 11.24
CA ASN A 85 4.67 0.17 10.63
C ASN A 85 5.52 1.19 9.86
N PRO A 86 6.29 2.05 10.57
CA PRO A 86 7.03 3.15 9.94
C PRO A 86 8.10 2.69 8.92
N ASP A 87 8.47 1.41 8.92
CA ASP A 87 9.44 0.82 7.99
C ASP A 87 8.82 0.34 6.68
N GLN A 88 7.48 0.30 6.59
CA GLN A 88 6.72 -0.11 5.40
C GLN A 88 7.23 -1.43 4.80
N ALA A 89 7.70 -2.34 5.66
CA ALA A 89 8.27 -3.61 5.24
C ALA A 89 7.23 -4.46 4.49
N ASN A 90 7.63 -4.99 3.34
CA ASN A 90 6.83 -5.86 2.51
C ASN A 90 7.75 -6.89 1.85
N SER A 91 7.73 -8.11 2.37
CA SER A 91 8.67 -9.16 2.01
C SER A 91 8.24 -9.98 0.80
N ASP A 92 6.95 -9.96 0.45
CA ASP A 92 6.36 -10.74 -0.64
C ASP A 92 5.87 -9.89 -1.83
N ASP A 93 6.10 -8.57 -1.77
CA ASP A 93 5.74 -7.56 -2.75
C ASP A 93 4.23 -7.54 -3.07
N THR A 94 3.37 -7.90 -2.12
CA THR A 94 1.91 -7.74 -2.27
C THR A 94 1.47 -6.30 -1.96
N GLU A 95 0.17 -6.00 -1.97
CA GLU A 95 -0.31 -4.66 -1.60
C GLU A 95 -0.27 -4.44 -0.07
N ALA A 96 -0.43 -5.52 0.70
CA ALA A 96 -0.37 -5.46 2.16
C ALA A 96 1.09 -5.54 2.64
N GLY A 97 1.41 -4.79 3.70
CA GLY A 97 2.71 -4.89 4.36
C GLY A 97 2.78 -6.03 5.39
N ASP A 98 4.01 -6.43 5.71
CA ASP A 98 4.30 -7.50 6.67
C ASP A 98 3.64 -7.26 8.04
N ALA A 99 3.45 -6.00 8.43
CA ALA A 99 2.90 -5.64 9.73
C ALA A 99 1.43 -6.03 9.87
N CYS A 100 0.60 -5.67 8.89
CA CYS A 100 -0.82 -5.99 8.87
C CYS A 100 -1.07 -7.45 8.49
N GLU A 101 -0.21 -8.07 7.70
CA GLU A 101 -0.25 -9.51 7.46
C GLU A 101 0.00 -10.32 8.73
N ARG A 102 1.06 -10.00 9.50
CA ARG A 102 1.30 -10.65 10.81
C ARG A 102 0.20 -10.33 11.81
N ALA A 103 -0.34 -9.11 11.82
CA ALA A 103 -1.45 -8.75 12.69
C ALA A 103 -2.69 -9.59 12.36
N LEU A 104 -2.94 -9.86 11.08
CA LEU A 104 -4.00 -10.76 10.63
C LEU A 104 -3.75 -12.20 11.10
N GLU A 105 -2.53 -12.72 10.99
CA GLU A 105 -2.18 -14.05 11.49
C GLU A 105 -2.47 -14.18 13.00
N GLU A 106 -2.09 -13.20 13.82
CA GLU A 106 -2.37 -13.21 15.26
C GLU A 106 -3.89 -13.20 15.56
N VAL A 107 -4.67 -12.46 14.77
CA VAL A 107 -6.13 -12.42 14.92
C VAL A 107 -6.75 -13.77 14.54
N ILE A 108 -6.26 -14.40 13.46
CA ILE A 108 -6.71 -15.71 13.01
C ILE A 108 -6.38 -16.79 14.05
N ASP A 109 -5.16 -16.80 14.59
CA ASP A 109 -4.74 -17.74 15.63
C ASP A 109 -5.69 -17.69 16.84
N LYS A 110 -6.05 -16.47 17.28
CA LYS A 110 -7.03 -16.27 18.37
C LYS A 110 -8.44 -16.64 17.98
N LEU A 111 -8.84 -16.41 16.73
CA LEU A 111 -10.16 -16.78 16.20
C LEU A 111 -10.38 -18.30 16.27
N CYS A 112 -9.32 -19.06 15.99
CA CYS A 112 -9.30 -20.51 15.96
C CYS A 112 -8.85 -21.15 17.28
N GLU A 113 -8.42 -20.37 18.27
CA GLU A 113 -8.03 -20.86 19.60
C GLU A 113 -9.17 -21.72 20.20
N SER A 114 -8.83 -22.93 20.62
CA SER A 114 -9.74 -23.93 21.21
C SER A 114 -10.83 -24.50 20.30
N LEU A 115 -10.77 -24.28 18.98
CA LEU A 115 -11.68 -24.91 18.02
C LEU A 115 -11.16 -26.28 17.52
N PRO A 116 -12.05 -27.22 17.20
CA PRO A 116 -11.66 -28.46 16.51
C PRO A 116 -11.15 -28.21 15.09
N ASP A 117 -10.22 -29.04 14.62
CA ASP A 117 -9.77 -29.05 13.22
C ASP A 117 -10.94 -29.17 12.24
N GLY A 118 -10.90 -28.38 11.17
CA GLY A 118 -11.96 -28.33 10.14
C GLY A 118 -13.15 -27.46 10.53
N THR A 119 -13.04 -26.66 11.59
CA THR A 119 -14.05 -25.65 11.92
C THR A 119 -13.88 -24.44 11.01
N PHE A 120 -14.96 -24.01 10.33
CA PHE A 120 -14.95 -22.81 9.50
C PHE A 120 -15.42 -21.57 10.26
N ARG A 121 -14.71 -20.45 10.06
CA ARG A 121 -15.04 -19.13 10.61
C ARG A 121 -15.00 -18.07 9.51
N PRO A 122 -15.82 -17.00 9.62
CA PRO A 122 -15.68 -15.85 8.73
C PRO A 122 -14.29 -15.22 8.94
N HIS A 123 -13.69 -14.73 7.86
CA HIS A 123 -12.45 -13.97 7.97
C HIS A 123 -12.72 -12.61 8.67
N PRO A 124 -11.85 -12.15 9.58
CA PRO A 124 -12.11 -11.01 10.46
C PRO A 124 -12.21 -9.67 9.74
N PHE A 125 -11.57 -9.52 8.58
CA PHE A 125 -11.49 -8.24 7.85
C PHE A 125 -12.02 -8.31 6.41
N ASP A 126 -12.40 -9.50 5.91
CA ASP A 126 -12.88 -9.67 4.54
C ASP A 126 -13.99 -10.71 4.48
N CYS A 127 -15.23 -10.27 4.24
CA CYS A 127 -16.40 -11.13 4.12
C CYS A 127 -16.40 -12.04 2.87
N SER A 128 -15.52 -11.79 1.91
CA SER A 128 -15.27 -12.68 0.77
C SER A 128 -14.25 -13.77 1.09
N MET A 129 -13.69 -13.79 2.29
CA MET A 129 -12.78 -14.82 2.77
C MET A 129 -13.37 -15.59 3.96
N PHE A 130 -12.84 -16.79 4.20
CA PHE A 130 -13.12 -17.59 5.38
C PHE A 130 -11.89 -18.37 5.83
N VAL A 131 -11.89 -18.78 7.09
CA VAL A 131 -10.78 -19.48 7.74
C VAL A 131 -11.22 -20.91 8.06
N GLU A 132 -10.40 -21.89 7.70
CA GLU A 132 -10.47 -23.26 8.24
C GLU A 132 -9.46 -23.38 9.39
N CYS A 133 -9.97 -23.64 10.59
CA CYS A 133 -9.15 -23.77 11.79
C CYS A 133 -8.44 -25.14 11.84
N HIS A 134 -7.16 -25.11 12.24
CA HIS A 134 -6.28 -26.24 12.44
C HIS A 134 -5.45 -26.04 13.73
N GLN A 135 -5.50 -27.00 14.66
CA GLN A 135 -4.83 -26.97 15.97
C GLN A 135 -3.29 -26.87 15.91
N ALA A 136 -2.68 -27.03 14.73
CA ALA A 136 -1.24 -26.91 14.53
C ALA A 136 -0.78 -25.48 14.16
N GLY A 137 -1.68 -24.48 14.15
CA GLY A 137 -1.32 -23.08 13.87
C GLY A 137 -0.99 -22.80 12.40
N HIS A 138 -1.52 -23.63 11.50
CA HIS A 138 -1.47 -23.43 10.05
C HIS A 138 -2.92 -23.30 9.56
N ASP A 139 -3.63 -22.33 10.14
CA ASP A 139 -5.00 -22.03 9.74
C ASP A 139 -5.01 -21.58 8.28
N ALA A 140 -5.94 -22.13 7.50
CA ALA A 140 -5.97 -21.88 6.06
C ALA A 140 -7.01 -20.81 5.76
N VAL A 141 -6.57 -19.73 5.11
CA VAL A 141 -7.45 -18.68 4.59
C VAL A 141 -7.85 -19.01 3.16
N PHE A 142 -9.14 -18.98 2.88
CA PHE A 142 -9.72 -19.28 1.58
C PHE A 142 -10.52 -18.12 1.03
N ASN A 143 -10.42 -17.91 -0.29
CA ASN A 143 -11.23 -16.97 -1.04
C ASN A 143 -12.54 -17.62 -1.50
N CYS A 144 -13.66 -16.94 -1.29
CA CYS A 144 -14.90 -17.23 -1.99
C CYS A 144 -14.79 -16.87 -3.48
N PRO A 145 -15.57 -17.53 -4.35
CA PRO A 145 -15.71 -17.12 -5.74
C PRO A 145 -16.13 -15.64 -5.88
N THR A 146 -15.68 -14.99 -6.95
CA THR A 146 -16.04 -13.59 -7.24
C THR A 146 -17.56 -13.38 -7.22
N GLY A 147 -18.00 -12.34 -6.51
CA GLY A 147 -19.43 -12.02 -6.34
C GLY A 147 -20.14 -12.84 -5.26
N THR A 148 -19.41 -13.62 -4.47
CA THR A 148 -19.94 -14.37 -3.33
C THR A 148 -19.22 -14.00 -2.03
N ARG A 149 -19.85 -14.29 -0.89
CA ARG A 149 -19.38 -14.01 0.46
C ARG A 149 -19.62 -15.22 1.36
N TRP A 150 -18.80 -15.36 2.40
CA TRP A 150 -18.95 -16.47 3.34
C TRP A 150 -20.21 -16.33 4.21
N SER A 151 -21.09 -17.33 4.18
CA SER A 151 -22.25 -17.42 5.09
C SER A 151 -21.96 -18.39 6.22
N GLN A 152 -21.87 -17.88 7.45
CA GLN A 152 -21.70 -18.74 8.64
C GLN A 152 -22.93 -19.62 8.91
N GLU A 153 -24.12 -19.18 8.50
CA GLU A 153 -25.36 -19.95 8.66
C GLU A 153 -25.40 -21.16 7.72
N LEU A 154 -24.95 -20.97 6.47
CA LEU A 154 -24.96 -22.02 5.45
C LEU A 154 -23.65 -22.82 5.38
N LEU A 155 -22.60 -22.36 6.09
CA LEU A 155 -21.23 -22.87 6.02
C LEU A 155 -20.72 -22.99 4.58
N THR A 156 -21.02 -21.99 3.75
CA THR A 156 -20.60 -21.94 2.35
C THR A 156 -20.61 -20.50 1.81
N CYS A 157 -19.95 -20.29 0.66
CA CYS A 157 -20.03 -19.03 -0.05
C CYS A 157 -21.39 -18.90 -0.75
N ALA A 158 -22.09 -17.79 -0.50
CA ALA A 158 -23.38 -17.47 -1.10
C ALA A 158 -23.34 -16.10 -1.79
N SER A 159 -24.33 -15.81 -2.62
CA SER A 159 -24.41 -14.52 -3.34
C SER A 159 -24.27 -13.34 -2.38
N SER A 160 -23.46 -12.35 -2.76
CA SER A 160 -23.23 -11.14 -1.97
C SER A 160 -24.51 -10.37 -1.64
N ASP A 161 -25.56 -10.52 -2.45
CA ASP A 161 -26.87 -9.90 -2.21
C ASP A 161 -27.63 -10.53 -1.04
N GLN A 162 -27.26 -11.74 -0.62
CA GLN A 162 -27.92 -12.50 0.44
C GLN A 162 -27.13 -12.49 1.75
N VAL A 163 -25.84 -12.14 1.69
CA VAL A 163 -24.93 -12.16 2.84
C VAL A 163 -24.34 -10.76 3.02
N PRO A 164 -24.75 -10.01 4.05
CA PRO A 164 -24.14 -8.72 4.36
C PRO A 164 -22.71 -8.89 4.88
N CYS A 165 -21.86 -7.89 4.66
CA CYS A 165 -20.63 -7.70 5.42
C CYS A 165 -21.00 -6.73 6.53
N ASP A 166 -21.01 -7.21 7.77
CA ASP A 166 -21.23 -6.36 8.94
C ASP A 166 -19.97 -5.55 9.25
#